data_AF-A0ABD5K9K0-F1
#
_entry.id   AF-A0ABD5K9K0-F1
#
_cell.length_a   1.000
_cell.length_b   1.000
_cell.length_c   1.000
_cell.angle_alpha   90.00
_cell.angle_beta   90.00
_cell.angle_gamma   90.00
#
_symmetry.space_group_name_H-M   'P 1'
#
loop_
_entity.id
_entity.type
_entity.pdbx_description
1 polymer ?
#
loop_
_entity_poly.entity_id
_entity_poly.type
_entity_poly.pdbx_seq_one_letter_code
_entity_poly.pdbx_strand_id
1 'polypeptide(L)'
;MSATLVPTGQEGEHNGTNHIEYEMLDGQGGRISLASDDVEYIKRNSTTLTPDDQETLWFNEENAPGTYVFEAKTISGKIYRATLIWSP
;
A
#
# COMPACT_ATOMS: atom_id res chain seq x y z
N MET A 1 3.88 -3.41 -13.84
CA MET A 1 2.44 -3.72 -14.00
C MET A 1 1.65 -2.64 -13.30
N SER A 2 0.48 -2.30 -13.83
CA SER A 2 -0.45 -1.38 -13.16
C SER A 2 -1.20 -2.11 -12.06
N ALA A 3 -1.46 -1.42 -10.96
CA ALA A 3 -2.27 -1.86 -9.85
C ALA A 3 -3.14 -0.70 -9.35
N THR A 4 -4.17 -1.01 -8.56
CA THR A 4 -5.02 -0.04 -7.88
C THR A 4 -4.97 -0.26 -6.38
N LEU A 5 -5.06 0.83 -5.60
CA LEU A 5 -5.32 0.75 -4.16
C LEU A 5 -6.81 0.94 -3.92
N VAL A 6 -7.43 -0.01 -3.23
CA VAL A 6 -8.85 -0.01 -2.92
C VAL A 6 -9.00 0.00 -1.40
N PRO A 7 -9.78 0.92 -0.80
CA PRO A 7 -10.00 0.89 0.64
C PRO A 7 -10.76 -0.39 1.00
N THR A 8 -10.31 -1.11 2.02
CA THR A 8 -11.00 -2.32 2.51
C THR A 8 -12.24 -1.98 3.33
N GLY A 9 -12.35 -0.72 3.77
CA GLY A 9 -13.34 -0.25 4.73
C GLY A 9 -12.93 -0.42 6.19
N GLN A 10 -11.72 -0.93 6.45
CA GLN A 10 -11.16 -0.99 7.80
C GLN A 10 -10.35 0.27 8.12
N GLU A 11 -10.44 0.66 9.38
CA GLU A 11 -9.70 1.76 9.99
C GLU A 11 -9.14 1.30 11.33
N GLY A 12 -7.99 1.84 11.73
CA GLY A 12 -7.28 1.43 12.93
C GLY A 12 -6.43 2.55 13.51
N GLU A 13 -6.52 2.73 14.82
CA GLU A 13 -5.70 3.68 15.57
C GLU A 13 -4.41 3.01 16.03
N HIS A 14 -3.29 3.71 15.81
CA HIS A 14 -1.99 3.33 16.35
C HIS A 14 -1.21 4.56 16.82
N ASN A 15 -0.89 4.61 18.12
CA ASN A 15 -0.15 5.69 18.79
C ASN A 15 -0.78 7.09 18.63
N GLY A 16 -2.10 7.18 18.66
CA GLY A 16 -2.89 8.39 18.55
C GLY A 16 -3.24 8.78 17.11
N THR A 17 -2.80 8.01 16.12
CA THR A 17 -3.06 8.31 14.70
C THR A 17 -3.91 7.22 14.04
N ASN A 18 -5.00 7.63 13.41
CA ASN A 18 -5.86 6.73 12.63
C ASN A 18 -5.25 6.42 11.26
N HIS A 19 -5.46 5.19 10.80
CA HIS A 19 -4.98 4.69 9.53
C HIS A 19 -6.13 4.02 8.78
N ILE A 20 -6.21 4.27 7.47
CA ILE A 20 -7.12 3.57 6.57
C ILE A 20 -6.38 2.41 5.91
N GLU A 21 -7.01 1.24 5.89
CA GLU A 21 -6.46 0.06 5.22
C GLU A 21 -6.82 0.05 3.73
N TYR A 22 -5.81 -0.21 2.90
CA TYR A 22 -5.95 -0.40 1.45
C TYR A 22 -5.40 -1.75 1.03
N GLU A 23 -6.12 -2.43 0.13
CA GLU A 23 -5.58 -3.57 -0.61
C GLU A 23 -5.05 -3.13 -1.98
N MET A 24 -3.90 -3.69 -2.39
CA MET A 24 -3.35 -3.50 -3.73
C MET A 24 -3.86 -4.60 -4.65
N LEU A 25 -4.56 -4.22 -5.72
CA LEU A 25 -5.12 -5.16 -6.69
C LEU A 25 -4.41 -5.03 -8.04
N ASP A 26 -4.10 -6.17 -8.67
CA ASP A 26 -3.59 -6.21 -10.03
C ASP A 26 -4.68 -5.85 -11.06
N GLY A 27 -4.30 -5.79 -12.35
CA GLY A 27 -5.23 -5.46 -13.43
C GLY A 27 -6.37 -6.46 -13.65
N GLN A 28 -6.37 -7.62 -12.98
CA GLN A 28 -7.43 -8.63 -13.01
C GLN A 28 -8.26 -8.64 -11.72
N GLY A 29 -7.96 -7.75 -10.76
CA GLY A 29 -8.60 -7.70 -9.45
C GLY A 29 -8.03 -8.72 -8.44
N GLY A 30 -6.93 -9.40 -8.77
CA GLY A 30 -6.23 -10.26 -7.83
C GLY A 30 -5.43 -9.44 -6.82
N ARG A 31 -5.53 -9.81 -5.53
CA ARG A 31 -4.74 -9.14 -4.48
C ARG A 31 -3.25 -9.41 -4.67
N ILE A 32 -2.46 -8.36 -4.57
CA ILE A 32 -1.01 -8.39 -4.45
C ILE A 32 -0.71 -8.27 -2.96
N SER A 33 -0.31 -9.37 -2.33
CA SER A 33 0.11 -9.37 -0.93
C SER A 33 1.30 -8.42 -0.74
N LEU A 34 1.21 -7.58 0.29
CA LEU A 34 2.28 -6.68 0.74
C LEU A 34 3.07 -7.24 1.93
N ALA A 35 2.77 -8.48 2.36
CA ALA A 35 3.46 -9.12 3.47
C ALA A 35 4.94 -9.33 3.15
N SER A 36 5.78 -9.27 4.17
CA SER A 36 7.25 -9.32 4.07
C SER A 36 7.76 -10.57 3.36
N ASP A 37 7.02 -11.68 3.45
CA ASP A 37 7.39 -12.93 2.80
C ASP A 37 7.01 -12.96 1.30
N ASP A 38 6.19 -12.03 0.82
CA ASP A 38 5.72 -11.95 -0.57
C ASP A 38 6.38 -10.81 -1.37
N VAL A 39 7.00 -9.83 -0.70
CA VAL A 39 7.64 -8.67 -1.33
C VAL A 39 9.13 -8.54 -1.01
N GLU A 40 9.93 -8.17 -2.01
CA GLU A 40 11.30 -7.71 -1.81
C GLU A 40 11.34 -6.28 -1.24
N TYR A 41 10.43 -5.41 -1.69
CA TYR A 41 10.30 -4.06 -1.17
C TYR A 41 8.92 -3.46 -1.45
N ILE A 42 8.60 -2.46 -0.63
CA ILE A 42 7.52 -1.50 -0.88
C ILE A 42 8.11 -0.10 -0.83
N LYS A 43 7.73 0.76 -1.78
CA LYS A 43 8.09 2.17 -1.80
C LYS A 43 6.85 3.03 -1.87
N ARG A 44 6.86 4.15 -1.14
CA ARG A 44 5.93 5.26 -1.24
C ARG A 44 6.70 6.48 -1.73
N ASN A 45 6.44 6.92 -2.95
CA ASN A 45 7.26 7.89 -3.67
C ASN A 45 8.73 7.43 -3.66
N SER A 46 9.64 8.25 -3.14
CA SER A 46 11.07 7.90 -3.00
C SER A 46 11.42 7.21 -1.67
N THR A 47 10.44 6.99 -0.78
CA THR A 47 10.65 6.42 0.55
C THR A 47 10.40 4.92 0.53
N THR A 48 11.35 4.13 1.04
CA THR A 48 11.15 2.68 1.23
C THR A 48 10.38 2.46 2.54
N LEU A 49 9.32 1.66 2.48
CA LEU A 49 8.58 1.22 3.66
C LEU A 49 9.15 -0.11 4.15
N THR A 50 9.02 -0.38 5.43
CA THR A 50 9.35 -1.69 6.01
C THR A 50 8.10 -2.57 5.90
N PRO A 51 8.10 -3.64 5.10
CA PRO A 51 7.01 -4.62 5.09
C PRO A 51 6.94 -5.35 6.44
N ASP A 52 5.74 -5.65 6.88
CA ASP A 52 5.45 -6.50 8.04
C ASP A 52 4.69 -7.76 7.59
N ASP A 53 4.02 -8.46 8.50
CA ASP A 53 3.27 -9.68 8.18
C ASP A 53 1.89 -9.43 7.56
N GLN A 54 1.52 -8.18 7.28
CA GLN A 54 0.21 -7.81 6.75
C GLN A 54 0.19 -7.81 5.22
N GLU A 55 -0.90 -8.32 4.63
CA GLU A 55 -1.09 -8.33 3.17
C GLU A 55 -1.46 -6.95 2.59
N THR A 56 -1.84 -6.00 3.44
CA THR A 56 -2.47 -4.72 3.10
C THR A 56 -1.60 -3.53 3.51
N LEU A 57 -1.96 -2.35 3.02
CA LEU A 57 -1.29 -1.09 3.33
C LEU A 57 -2.12 -0.29 4.32
N TRP A 58 -1.53 0.06 5.47
CA TRP A 58 -2.11 1.00 6.42
C TRP A 58 -1.63 2.43 6.15
N PHE A 59 -2.52 3.28 5.65
CA PHE A 59 -2.21 4.66 5.29
C PHE A 59 -2.66 5.64 6.37
N ASN A 60 -1.70 6.33 6.97
CA ASN A 60 -1.92 7.35 8.00
C ASN A 60 -2.75 8.53 7.44
N GLU A 61 -3.88 8.85 8.09
CA GLU A 61 -4.79 9.92 7.65
C GLU A 61 -4.23 11.35 7.82
N GLU A 62 -3.28 11.54 8.75
CA GLU A 62 -2.60 12.81 9.00
C GLU A 62 -1.55 13.14 7.92
N ASN A 63 -1.32 12.25 6.96
CA ASN A 63 -0.52 12.56 5.77
C ASN A 63 -1.10 13.79 5.05
N ALA A 64 -0.22 14.67 4.56
CA ALA A 64 -0.64 15.84 3.81
C ALA A 64 -1.47 15.45 2.56
N PRO A 65 -2.49 16.24 2.19
CA PRO A 65 -3.22 16.01 0.95
C PRO A 65 -2.28 15.98 -0.26
N GLY A 66 -2.50 15.06 -1.19
CA GLY A 66 -1.66 14.96 -2.39
C GLY A 66 -1.63 13.57 -3.01
N THR A 67 -0.72 13.41 -3.98
CA THR A 67 -0.58 12.17 -4.73
C THR A 67 0.57 11.34 -4.17
N TYR A 68 0.27 10.08 -3.82
CA TYR A 68 1.22 9.09 -3.34
C TYR A 68 1.32 7.94 -4.34
N VAL A 69 2.52 7.69 -4.86
CA VAL A 69 2.80 6.57 -5.75
C VAL A 69 3.39 5.44 -4.94
N PHE A 70 2.72 4.28 -4.96
CA PHE A 70 3.19 3.07 -4.34
C PHE A 70 3.79 2.13 -5.39
N GLU A 71 4.95 1.57 -5.08
CA GLU A 71 5.60 0.54 -5.87
C GLU A 71 5.90 -0.66 -4.99
N ALA A 72 5.37 -1.83 -5.35
CA ALA A 72 5.67 -3.09 -4.68
C ALA A 72 6.41 -4.01 -5.67
N LYS A 73 7.57 -4.52 -5.26
CA LYS A 73 8.26 -5.59 -5.98
C LYS A 73 8.08 -6.89 -5.22
N THR A 74 7.39 -7.84 -5.83
CA THR A 74 7.20 -9.19 -5.26
C THR A 74 8.51 -9.99 -5.28
N ILE A 75 8.63 -11.01 -4.43
CA ILE A 75 9.74 -11.98 -4.45
C ILE A 75 9.90 -12.70 -5.80
N SER A 76 8.82 -12.77 -6.60
CA SER A 76 8.84 -13.33 -7.96
C SER A 76 9.45 -12.38 -9.01
N GLY A 77 9.91 -11.20 -8.59
CA GLY A 77 10.49 -10.17 -9.44
C GLY A 77 9.47 -9.26 -10.14
N LYS A 78 8.16 -9.50 -9.96
CA LYS A 78 7.09 -8.66 -10.52
C LYS A 78 6.99 -7.32 -9.78
N ILE A 79 6.95 -6.22 -10.54
CA ILE A 79 6.79 -4.85 -10.01
C ILE A 79 5.39 -4.32 -10.33
N TYR A 80 4.66 -3.92 -9.29
CA TYR A 80 3.34 -3.30 -9.37
C TYR A 80 3.41 -1.84 -8.92
N ARG A 81 2.64 -0.98 -9.60
CA ARG A 81 2.54 0.45 -9.26
C ARG A 81 1.10 0.87 -9.15
N ALA A 82 0.77 1.54 -8.05
CA ALA A 82 -0.55 2.13 -7.79
C ALA A 82 -0.40 3.58 -7.35
N THR A 83 -1.40 4.41 -7.66
CA THR A 83 -1.45 5.81 -7.26
C THR A 83 -2.63 6.02 -6.32
N LEU A 84 -2.38 6.61 -5.16
CA LEU A 84 -3.39 7.09 -4.22
C LEU A 84 -3.44 8.62 -4.27
N ILE A 85 -4.62 9.17 -4.57
CA ILE A 85 -4.88 10.60 -4.43
C ILE A 85 -5.53 10.78 -3.06
N TRP A 86 -4.76 11.32 -2.11
CA TRP A 86 -5.20 11.52 -0.74
C TRP A 86 -5.79 12.91 -0.53
N SER A 87 -7.00 12.94 0.03
CA SER A 87 -7.66 14.13 0.55
C SER A 87 -8.40 13.72 1.82
N PRO A 88 -7.86 14.04 3.01
CA PRO A 88 -8.53 13.82 4.29
C PRO A 88 -9.82 14.64 4.42
#